data_AF-A0A9E5K3T5-F1
#
_entry.id   AF-A0A9E5K3T5-F1
#
_cell.length_a   1.000
_cell.length_b   1.000
_cell.length_c   1.000
_cell.angle_alpha   90.00
_cell.angle_beta   90.00
_cell.angle_gamma   90.00
#
_symmetry.space_group_name_H-M   'P 1'
#
loop_
_entity.id
_entity.type
_entity.pdbx_description
1 polymer ?
#
loop_
_entity_poly.entity_id
_entity_poly.type
_entity_poly.pdbx_seq_one_letter_code
_entity_poly.pdbx_strand_id
1 'polypeptide(L)'
;MKSSVTLSLVNEARGGPFVYWSDVREACKEAKALGFTGIEVFAPGPEAFAKSEAAKIASDHGLKIAALGTGGGWVLHQWTLTSPEEKVRTNAR
;
A
#
# COMPACT_ATOMS: atom_id res chain seq x y z
N MET A 1 -6.24 -20.89 4.35
CA MET A 1 -5.61 -19.58 4.62
C MET A 1 -4.90 -19.11 3.36
N LYS A 2 -4.89 -17.80 3.06
CA LYS A 2 -4.14 -17.21 1.92
C LYS A 2 -3.04 -16.31 2.49
N SER A 3 -1.81 -16.42 1.98
CA SER A 3 -0.67 -15.63 2.45
C SER A 3 -0.48 -14.37 1.60
N SER A 4 -0.07 -13.30 2.27
CA SER A 4 0.25 -12.00 1.68
C SER A 4 1.50 -11.39 2.32
N VAL A 5 2.06 -10.38 1.66
CA VAL A 5 3.28 -9.69 2.07
C VAL A 5 3.14 -8.18 1.86
N THR A 6 3.72 -7.39 2.75
CA THR A 6 3.53 -5.94 2.81
C THR A 6 4.50 -5.18 1.89
N LEU A 7 3.96 -4.20 1.18
CA LEU A 7 4.68 -3.29 0.29
C LEU A 7 4.30 -1.85 0.58
N SER A 8 5.30 -0.99 0.81
CA SER A 8 5.07 0.45 0.98
C SER A 8 5.49 1.26 -0.25
N LEU A 9 4.59 2.15 -0.66
CA LEU A 9 4.82 3.23 -1.63
C LEU A 9 5.05 4.59 -0.96
N VAL A 10 5.03 4.65 0.38
CA VAL A 10 5.24 5.87 1.17
C VAL A 10 6.69 5.91 1.64
N ASN A 11 7.51 6.77 1.04
CA ASN A 11 8.94 6.84 1.34
C ASN A 11 9.21 7.37 2.75
N GLU A 12 8.36 8.26 3.26
CA GLU A 12 8.41 8.85 4.59
C GLU A 12 8.18 7.82 5.69
N ALA A 13 7.57 6.68 5.35
CA ALA A 13 7.39 5.55 6.27
C ALA A 13 8.61 4.61 6.31
N ARG A 14 9.70 4.89 5.55
CA ARG A 14 10.90 4.03 5.50
C ARG A 14 11.47 3.75 6.88
N GLY A 15 11.81 2.48 7.11
CA GLY A 15 12.15 1.95 8.43
C GLY A 15 10.96 1.38 9.20
N GLY A 16 9.73 1.56 8.69
CA GLY A 16 8.53 0.87 9.18
C GLY A 16 8.51 -0.63 8.87
N PRO A 17 7.52 -1.38 9.38
CA PRO A 17 7.45 -2.83 9.31
C PRO A 17 6.96 -3.36 7.95
N PHE A 18 7.50 -2.85 6.84
CA PHE A 18 7.18 -3.30 5.49
C PHE A 18 8.31 -4.16 4.91
N VAL A 19 7.95 -5.24 4.22
CA VAL A 19 8.94 -6.13 3.60
C VAL A 19 9.52 -5.50 2.34
N TYR A 20 8.66 -4.97 1.46
CA TYR A 20 9.06 -4.37 0.19
C TYR A 20 8.84 -2.86 0.15
N TRP A 21 9.64 -2.20 -0.70
CA TRP A 21 9.65 -0.74 -0.84
C TRP A 21 9.75 -0.33 -2.32
N SER A 22 8.90 0.62 -2.72
CA SER A 22 9.02 1.45 -3.94
C SER A 22 8.96 0.76 -5.33
N ASP A 23 9.42 -0.48 -5.52
CA ASP A 23 9.29 -1.21 -6.80
C ASP A 23 8.24 -2.31 -6.70
N VAL A 24 7.05 -2.03 -7.24
CA VAL A 24 5.92 -2.97 -7.22
C VAL A 24 6.18 -4.21 -8.07
N ARG A 25 6.91 -4.07 -9.19
CA ARG A 25 7.11 -5.16 -10.14
C ARG A 25 8.12 -6.16 -9.60
N GLU A 26 9.24 -5.68 -9.08
CA GLU A 26 10.24 -6.52 -8.42
C GLU A 26 9.64 -7.22 -7.20
N ALA A 27 8.93 -6.48 -6.35
CA ALA A 27 8.28 -7.06 -5.19
C ALA A 27 7.23 -8.13 -5.54
N CYS A 28 6.41 -7.93 -6.58
CA CYS A 28 5.45 -8.94 -7.04
C CYS A 28 6.17 -10.19 -7.56
N LYS A 29 7.26 -10.02 -8.31
CA LYS A 29 8.07 -11.13 -8.81
C LYS A 29 8.65 -11.96 -7.66
N GLU A 30 9.25 -11.31 -6.67
CA GLU A 30 9.83 -11.98 -5.49
C GLU A 30 8.76 -12.62 -4.61
N ALA A 31 7.67 -11.90 -4.32
CA ALA A 31 6.55 -12.43 -3.55
C ALA A 31 5.97 -13.70 -4.19
N LYS A 32 5.83 -13.71 -5.52
CA LYS A 32 5.37 -14.90 -6.24
C LYS A 32 6.36 -16.04 -6.15
N ALA A 33 7.66 -15.78 -6.31
CA ALA A 33 8.71 -16.78 -6.20
C ALA A 33 8.78 -17.41 -4.79
N LEU A 34 8.47 -16.64 -3.74
CA LEU A 34 8.38 -17.11 -2.35
C LEU A 34 7.06 -17.83 -2.02
N GLY A 35 6.13 -17.94 -2.97
CA GLY A 35 4.88 -18.68 -2.80
C GLY A 35 3.73 -17.88 -2.17
N PHE A 36 3.83 -16.56 -2.08
CA PHE A 36 2.70 -15.73 -1.65
C PHE A 36 1.57 -15.74 -2.69
N THR A 37 0.35 -15.47 -2.20
CA THR A 37 -0.85 -15.40 -3.03
C THR A 37 -1.40 -13.98 -3.19
N GLY A 38 -0.83 -13.02 -2.47
CA GLY A 38 -1.19 -11.61 -2.58
C GLY A 38 -0.16 -10.68 -1.97
N ILE A 39 -0.44 -9.38 -2.12
CA ILE A 39 0.33 -8.28 -1.55
C ILE A 39 -0.60 -7.33 -0.80
N GLU A 40 -0.08 -6.68 0.22
CA GLU A 40 -0.76 -5.63 0.97
C GLU A 40 -0.06 -4.31 0.67
N VAL A 41 -0.77 -3.36 0.07
CA VAL A 41 -0.16 -2.13 -0.43
C VAL A 41 -0.46 -0.99 0.52
N PHE A 42 0.58 -0.28 0.96
CA PHE A 42 0.47 0.95 1.72
C PHE A 42 0.81 2.13 0.81
N ALA A 43 -0.17 2.97 0.52
CA ALA A 43 -0.04 4.04 -0.47
C ALA A 43 -0.20 5.43 0.17
N PRO A 44 0.44 6.48 -0.40
CA PRO A 44 0.19 7.87 -0.03
C PRO A 44 -1.28 8.27 -0.06
N GLY A 45 -2.02 7.70 -1.02
CA GLY A 45 -3.43 7.95 -1.25
C GLY A 45 -3.92 7.21 -2.50
N PRO A 46 -5.23 7.34 -2.84
CA PRO A 46 -5.85 6.60 -3.93
C PRO A 46 -5.24 6.92 -5.31
N GLU A 47 -4.90 8.18 -5.56
CA GLU A 47 -4.27 8.58 -6.83
C GLU A 47 -2.89 7.94 -7.02
N ALA A 48 -2.07 7.91 -5.96
CA ALA A 48 -0.74 7.30 -6.00
C ALA A 48 -0.83 5.79 -6.24
N PHE A 49 -1.78 5.12 -5.59
CA PHE A 49 -2.05 3.69 -5.83
C PHE A 49 -2.49 3.41 -7.27
N ALA A 50 -3.37 4.26 -7.83
CA ALA A 50 -3.79 4.10 -9.22
C ALA A 50 -2.62 4.30 -10.20
N LYS A 51 -1.79 5.32 -9.98
CA LYS A 51 -0.61 5.63 -10.80
C LYS A 51 0.48 4.55 -10.73
N SER A 52 0.58 3.82 -9.62
CA SER A 52 1.59 2.76 -9.46
C SER A 52 1.24 1.48 -10.23
N GLU A 53 0.06 1.39 -10.86
CA GLU A 53 -0.44 0.21 -11.56
C GLU A 53 -0.41 -1.08 -10.71
N ALA A 54 -0.41 -0.95 -9.37
CA ALA A 54 -0.09 -2.08 -8.49
C ALA A 54 -1.06 -3.26 -8.64
N ALA A 55 -2.35 -2.96 -8.83
CA ALA A 55 -3.37 -3.99 -9.07
C ALA A 55 -3.12 -4.79 -10.35
N LYS A 56 -2.75 -4.10 -11.44
CA LYS A 56 -2.43 -4.73 -12.73
C LYS A 56 -1.16 -5.55 -12.64
N ILE A 57 -0.09 -4.97 -12.08
CA ILE A 57 1.19 -5.66 -11.91
C ILE A 57 1.06 -6.91 -11.02
N ALA A 58 0.31 -6.83 -9.93
CA ALA A 58 0.02 -7.98 -9.08
C ALA A 58 -0.72 -9.07 -9.88
N SER A 59 -1.75 -8.69 -10.64
CA SER A 59 -2.50 -9.62 -11.49
C SER A 59 -1.61 -10.29 -12.54
N ASP A 60 -0.70 -9.55 -13.18
CA ASP A 60 0.25 -10.09 -14.17
C ASP A 60 1.15 -11.18 -13.58
N HIS A 61 1.43 -11.13 -12.27
CA HIS A 61 2.21 -12.14 -11.54
C HIS A 61 1.34 -13.22 -10.87
N GLY A 62 0.02 -13.19 -11.07
CA GLY A 62 -0.92 -14.11 -10.42
C GLY A 62 -1.03 -13.90 -8.91
N LEU A 63 -0.87 -12.65 -8.45
CA LEU A 63 -1.05 -12.20 -7.08
C LEU A 63 -2.33 -11.35 -6.96
N LYS A 64 -2.94 -11.36 -5.77
CA LYS A 64 -4.08 -10.48 -5.45
C LYS A 64 -3.64 -9.27 -4.63
N ILE A 65 -4.38 -8.17 -4.76
CA ILE A 65 -4.36 -7.12 -3.73
C ILE A 65 -5.15 -7.66 -2.54
N ALA A 66 -4.46 -7.99 -1.45
CA ALA A 66 -5.06 -8.54 -0.24
C ALA A 66 -5.60 -7.43 0.67
N ALA A 67 -4.91 -6.29 0.72
CA ALA A 67 -5.34 -5.09 1.45
C ALA A 67 -4.74 -3.82 0.83
N LEU A 68 -5.39 -2.69 1.11
CA LEU A 68 -4.90 -1.34 0.83
C LEU A 68 -4.88 -0.56 2.15
N GLY A 69 -3.68 -0.17 2.60
CA GLY A 69 -3.49 0.63 3.80
C GLY A 69 -3.55 2.13 3.49
N THR A 70 -4.38 2.86 4.23
CA THR A 70 -4.64 4.31 4.05
C THR A 70 -3.84 5.21 4.98
N GLY A 71 -2.97 4.64 5.83
CA GLY A 71 -2.18 5.42 6.80
C GLY A 71 -1.20 6.42 6.16
N GLY A 72 -0.96 6.35 4.84
CA GLY A 72 -0.19 7.36 4.12
C GLY A 72 -0.74 8.79 4.30
N GLY A 73 -2.06 8.95 4.40
CA GLY A 73 -2.68 10.25 4.69
C GLY A 73 -2.28 10.82 6.06
N TRP A 74 -2.12 9.95 7.07
CA TRP A 74 -1.62 10.38 8.38
C TRP A 74 -0.12 10.70 8.32
N VAL A 75 0.69 9.83 7.71
CA VAL A 75 2.15 10.04 7.59
C VAL A 75 2.47 11.36 6.89
N LEU A 76 1.78 11.67 5.80
CA LEU A 76 2.08 12.83 4.96
C LEU A 76 1.39 14.12 5.41
N HIS A 77 0.20 14.00 6.01
CA HIS A 77 -0.68 15.16 6.22
C HIS A 77 -1.30 15.23 7.61
N GLN A 78 -0.99 14.27 8.50
CA GLN A 78 -1.60 14.14 9.83
C GLN A 78 -3.13 14.07 9.78
N TRP A 79 -3.69 13.58 8.67
CA TRP A 79 -5.13 13.38 8.55
C TRP A 79 -5.60 12.28 9.47
N THR A 80 -6.66 12.58 10.22
CA THR A 80 -7.29 11.64 11.14
C THR A 80 -8.81 11.77 11.09
N LEU A 81 -9.49 10.62 11.09
CA LEU A 81 -10.94 10.51 11.09
C LEU A 81 -11.59 11.11 12.35
N THR A 82 -10.83 11.30 13.42
CA THR A 82 -11.29 11.83 14.71
C THR A 82 -10.89 13.28 14.96
N SER A 83 -10.40 13.99 13.94
CA SER A 83 -10.04 15.42 14.08
C SER A 83 -11.27 16.25 14.51
N PRO A 84 -11.12 17.26 15.38
CA PRO A 84 -12.19 18.23 15.65
C PRO A 84 -12.56 19.03 14.39
N GLU A 85 -11.62 19.23 13.46
CA GLU A 85 -11.83 19.95 12.22
C GLU A 85 -12.46 19.07 11.14
N GLU A 86 -13.61 19.49 10.60
CA GLU A 86 -14.34 18.74 9.57
C GLU A 86 -13.52 18.51 8.31
N LYS A 87 -12.78 19.53 7.85
CA LYS A 87 -11.94 19.44 6.65
C LYS A 87 -10.90 18.33 6.76
N VAL A 88 -10.29 18.16 7.93
CA VAL A 88 -9.31 17.09 8.19
C VAL A 88 -9.98 15.72 8.15
N ARG A 89 -11.18 15.58 8.74
CA ARG A 89 -11.94 14.32 8.68
C ARG A 89 -12.35 13.98 7.25
N THR A 90 -12.74 14.96 6.45
CA THR A 90 -13.14 14.76 5.05
C THR A 90 -11.95 14.26 4.22
N ASN A 91 -10.76 14.82 4.43
CA ASN A 91 -9.56 14.36 3.72
C ASN A 91 -9.10 12.97 4.15
N ALA A 92 -9.42 12.54 5.38
CA ALA A 92 -9.04 11.22 5.90
C ALA A 92 -9.92 10.05 5.40
N ARG A 93 -10.99 10.33 4.64
CA ARG A 93 -11.98 9.34 4.20
C ARG A 93 -11.64 8.70 2.85
#